data_AF-A0A6J1WCP8-F1
#
_entry.id   AF-A0A6J1WCP8-F1
#
_cell.length_a   1.000
_cell.length_b   1.000
_cell.length_c   1.000
_cell.angle_alpha   90.00
_cell.angle_beta   90.00
_cell.angle_gamma   90.00
#
_symmetry.space_group_name_H-M   'P 1'
#
loop_
_entity.id
_entity.type
_entity.pdbx_description
1 polymer ?
#
loop_
_entity_poly.entity_id
_entity_poly.type
_entity_poly.pdbx_seq_one_letter_code
_entity_poly.pdbx_strand_id
1 'polypeptide(L)'
;GIDQSTFRDVMHNTFDLVTEETILERMWVTWERGTSGGEGALKFEAWVKGLSKLLRGTVEERIAHCFAVYDLNNDGCISKDEMFLLLK
;
A
#
# COMPACT_ATOMS: atom_id res chain seq x y z
N GLY A 1 -1.24 -16.23 -5.06
CA GLY A 1 -0.80 -15.06 -4.27
C GLY A 1 -1.76 -14.88 -3.13
N ILE A 2 -1.56 -13.85 -2.32
CA ILE A 2 -2.62 -13.32 -1.46
C ILE A 2 -3.57 -12.56 -2.40
N ASP A 3 -4.88 -12.59 -2.15
CA ASP A 3 -5.88 -11.77 -2.84
C ASP A 3 -6.25 -10.53 -2.01
N GLN A 4 -6.92 -9.57 -2.64
CA GLN A 4 -7.21 -8.27 -2.03
C GLN A 4 -8.09 -8.37 -0.77
N SER A 5 -9.00 -9.34 -0.71
CA SER A 5 -9.87 -9.52 0.47
C SER A 5 -9.08 -10.07 1.65
N THR A 6 -8.25 -11.10 1.42
CA THR A 6 -7.36 -11.65 2.44
C THR A 6 -6.37 -10.60 2.96
N PHE A 7 -5.83 -9.74 2.08
CA PHE A 7 -4.98 -8.62 2.49
C PHE A 7 -5.71 -7.69 3.45
N ARG A 8 -6.92 -7.26 3.09
CA ARG A 8 -7.74 -6.34 3.88
C ARG A 8 -8.03 -6.91 5.26
N ASP A 9 -8.43 -8.17 5.31
CA ASP A 9 -8.73 -8.87 6.56
C ASP A 9 -7.50 -8.96 7.47
N VAL A 10 -6.33 -9.25 6.92
CA VAL A 10 -5.09 -9.29 7.72
C VAL A 10 -4.72 -7.91 8.23
N MET A 11 -4.79 -6.89 7.38
CA MET A 11 -4.44 -5.52 7.75
C MET A 11 -5.34 -4.97 8.86
N HIS A 12 -6.64 -5.20 8.78
CA HIS A 12 -7.57 -4.79 9.84
C HIS A 12 -7.46 -5.69 11.09
N ASN A 13 -7.57 -7.01 10.96
CA ASN A 13 -7.71 -7.88 12.13
C ASN A 13 -6.39 -8.17 12.86
N THR A 14 -5.26 -8.18 12.14
CA THR A 14 -3.96 -8.55 12.74
C THR A 14 -3.17 -7.31 13.18
N PHE A 15 -3.24 -6.23 12.41
CA PHE A 15 -2.44 -5.02 12.64
C PHE A 15 -3.24 -3.84 13.16
N ASP A 16 -4.56 -3.99 13.35
CA ASP A 16 -5.49 -2.96 13.83
C ASP A 16 -5.37 -1.65 13.03
N LEU A 17 -5.09 -1.78 11.72
CA LEU A 17 -4.98 -0.63 10.83
C LEU A 17 -6.39 -0.15 10.49
N VAL A 18 -6.90 0.77 11.29
CA VAL A 18 -8.17 1.46 11.04
C VAL A 18 -7.90 2.66 10.13
N THR A 19 -7.83 2.40 8.82
CA THR A 19 -7.67 3.42 7.78
C THR A 19 -8.84 3.37 6.79
N GLU A 20 -8.99 4.42 5.98
CA GLU A 20 -9.94 4.41 4.85
C GLU A 20 -9.67 3.22 3.92
N GLU A 21 -10.73 2.59 3.43
CA GLU A 21 -10.62 1.45 2.50
C GLU A 21 -9.79 1.81 1.27
N THR A 22 -9.95 3.03 0.77
CA THR A 22 -9.18 3.56 -0.36
C THR A 22 -7.68 3.51 -0.07
N ILE A 23 -7.24 3.82 1.14
CA ILE A 23 -5.80 3.74 1.50
C ILE A 23 -5.31 2.29 1.48
N LEU A 24 -6.08 1.33 2.00
CA LEU A 24 -5.70 -0.09 1.95
C LEU A 24 -5.63 -0.62 0.51
N GLU A 25 -6.57 -0.19 -0.35
CA GLU A 25 -6.53 -0.51 -1.78
C GLU A 25 -5.32 0.11 -2.46
N ARG A 26 -4.93 1.34 -2.08
CA ARG A 26 -3.70 1.96 -2.57
C ARG A 26 -2.45 1.21 -2.10
N MET A 27 -2.38 0.81 -0.84
CA MET A 27 -1.27 -0.01 -0.34
C MET A 27 -1.13 -1.31 -1.13
N TRP A 28 -2.25 -2.00 -1.38
CA TRP A 28 -2.29 -3.17 -2.23
C TRP A 28 -1.71 -2.90 -3.62
N VAL A 29 -2.22 -1.88 -4.31
CA VAL A 29 -1.81 -1.51 -5.67
C VAL A 29 -0.33 -1.14 -5.71
N THR A 30 0.16 -0.38 -4.73
CA THR A 30 1.58 0.02 -4.65
C THR A 30 2.49 -1.20 -4.47
N TRP A 31 2.08 -2.20 -3.68
CA TRP A 31 2.87 -3.42 -3.49
C TRP A 31 2.80 -4.38 -4.69
N GLU A 32 1.65 -4.47 -5.36
CA GLU A 32 1.46 -5.25 -6.58
C GLU A 32 2.27 -4.65 -7.75
N ARG A 33 2.19 -3.33 -7.97
CA ARG A 33 2.92 -2.61 -9.04
C ARG A 33 4.44 -2.77 -8.94
N GLY A 34 4.98 -2.82 -7.74
CA GLY A 34 6.43 -2.93 -7.51
C GLY A 34 7.04 -4.29 -7.87
N THR A 35 6.23 -5.30 -8.22
CA THR A 35 6.71 -6.68 -8.41
C THR A 35 6.05 -7.35 -9.63
N SER A 36 6.47 -6.98 -10.84
CA SER A 36 6.22 -7.70 -12.12
C SER A 36 4.95 -8.56 -12.18
N GLY A 37 3.77 -7.99 -11.93
CA GLY A 37 2.52 -8.75 -12.03
C GLY A 37 1.30 -8.00 -11.52
N GLY A 38 0.57 -7.36 -12.45
CA GLY A 38 -0.83 -6.96 -12.29
C GLY A 38 -1.76 -8.12 -12.62
N GLU A 39 -1.61 -9.23 -11.88
CA GLU A 39 -2.38 -10.46 -12.09
C GLU A 39 -3.56 -10.59 -11.10
N GLY A 40 -3.87 -9.52 -10.35
CA GLY A 40 -4.98 -9.50 -9.38
C GLY A 40 -4.67 -10.24 -8.09
N ALA A 41 -3.39 -10.51 -7.81
CA ALA A 41 -2.94 -11.19 -6.61
C ALA A 41 -1.52 -10.76 -6.22
N LEU A 42 -1.34 -10.45 -4.94
CA LEU A 42 -0.04 -10.11 -4.37
C LEU A 42 0.84 -11.36 -4.26
N LYS A 43 2.00 -11.32 -4.90
CA LYS A 43 3.02 -12.38 -4.75
C LYS A 43 3.55 -12.37 -3.32
N PHE A 44 3.90 -13.55 -2.80
CA PHE A 44 4.38 -13.69 -1.42
C PHE A 44 5.61 -12.80 -1.15
N GLU A 45 6.52 -12.70 -2.10
CA GLU A 45 7.70 -11.83 -2.00
C GLU A 45 7.33 -10.34 -1.85
N ALA A 46 6.37 -9.87 -2.66
CA ALA A 46 5.89 -8.49 -2.61
C ALA A 46 5.20 -8.20 -1.27
N TRP A 47 4.41 -9.15 -0.77
CA TRP A 47 3.73 -9.07 0.51
C TRP A 47 4.71 -8.98 1.68
N VAL A 48 5.70 -9.88 1.74
CA VAL A 48 6.71 -9.88 2.82
C VAL A 48 7.56 -8.61 2.77
N LYS A 49 7.94 -8.13 1.58
CA LYS A 49 8.67 -6.87 1.41
C LYS A 49 7.85 -5.66 1.86
N GLY A 50 6.57 -5.61 1.51
CA GLY A 50 5.64 -4.55 1.94
C GLY A 50 5.48 -4.51 3.46
N LEU A 51 5.19 -5.66 4.07
CA LEU A 51 5.08 -5.78 5.53
C LEU A 51 6.39 -5.44 6.26
N SER A 52 7.54 -5.84 5.72
CA SER A 52 8.84 -5.51 6.31
C SER A 52 9.04 -4.00 6.38
N LYS A 53 8.72 -3.27 5.32
CA LYS A 53 8.81 -1.79 5.30
C LYS A 53 7.82 -1.16 6.27
N LEU A 54 6.58 -1.65 6.30
CA LEU A 54 5.53 -1.10 7.16
C LEU A 54 5.84 -1.30 8.65
N LEU A 55 6.22 -2.51 9.05
CA LEU A 55 6.38 -2.88 10.46
C LEU A 55 7.78 -2.60 11.00
N ARG A 56 8.82 -2.81 10.18
CA ARG A 56 10.23 -2.78 10.59
C ARG A 56 11.10 -1.79 9.81
N GLY A 57 10.53 -1.09 8.82
CA GLY A 57 11.29 -0.12 8.04
C GLY A 57 11.71 1.09 8.86
N THR A 58 12.76 1.78 8.40
CA THR A 58 13.19 3.05 8.99
C THR A 58 12.14 4.15 8.77
N VAL A 59 12.31 5.30 9.43
CA VAL A 59 11.40 6.44 9.23
C VAL A 59 11.40 6.87 7.76
N GLU A 60 12.57 6.89 7.12
CA GLU A 60 12.73 7.23 5.70
C GLU A 60 12.02 6.22 4.80
N GLU A 61 12.15 4.92 5.07
CA GLU A 61 11.47 3.87 4.29
C GLU A 61 9.95 3.93 4.45
N ARG A 62 9.47 4.24 5.66
CA ARG A 62 8.03 4.43 5.93
C ARG A 62 7.49 5.67 5.23
N ILE A 63 8.22 6.79 5.27
CA ILE A 63 7.83 8.01 4.55
C ILE A 63 7.79 7.75 3.05
N ALA A 64 8.82 7.11 2.48
CA ALA A 64 8.84 6.76 1.06
C ALA A 64 7.70 5.80 0.70
N HIS A 65 7.37 4.86 1.59
CA HIS A 65 6.22 3.97 1.40
C HIS A 65 4.90 4.75 1.41
N CYS A 66 4.67 5.61 2.41
CA CYS A 66 3.48 6.46 2.48
C CYS A 66 3.38 7.35 1.23
N PHE A 67 4.49 7.97 0.80
CA PHE A 67 4.51 8.78 -0.42
C PHE A 67 4.05 7.98 -1.64
N ALA A 68 4.57 6.76 -1.83
CA ALA A 68 4.18 5.89 -2.92
C ALA A 68 2.73 5.36 -2.84
N VAL A 69 2.07 5.46 -1.68
CA VAL A 69 0.64 5.15 -1.52
C VAL A 69 -0.21 6.35 -1.96
N TYR A 70 0.25 7.57 -1.64
CA TYR A 70 -0.43 8.83 -1.97
C TYR A 70 -0.25 9.28 -3.42
N ASP A 71 0.93 9.04 -4.00
CA ASP A 71 1.22 9.35 -5.41
C ASP A 71 0.44 8.38 -6.32
N LEU A 72 -0.65 8.86 -6.91
CA LEU A 72 -1.60 8.00 -7.63
C LEU A 72 -1.07 7.61 -9.01
N ASN A 73 -0.48 8.60 -9.68
CA ASN A 73 0.03 8.51 -11.05
C ASN A 73 1.52 8.13 -11.11
N ASN A 74 2.21 8.06 -9.97
CA ASN A 74 3.63 7.75 -9.84
C ASN A 74 4.53 8.77 -10.58
N ASP A 75 4.15 10.05 -10.55
CA ASP A 75 4.90 11.16 -11.17
C ASP A 75 5.99 11.75 -10.25
N GLY A 76 6.07 11.27 -9.01
CA GLY A 76 7.04 11.72 -8.02
C GLY A 76 6.60 12.99 -7.27
N CYS A 77 5.36 13.44 -7.44
CA CYS A 77 4.73 14.54 -6.72
C CYS A 77 3.38 14.07 -6.14
N ILE A 78 2.91 14.71 -5.07
CA ILE A 78 1.53 14.56 -4.59
C ILE A 78 0.78 15.83 -4.95
N SER A 79 -0.12 15.73 -5.91
CA SER A 79 -1.00 16.82 -6.30
C SER A 79 -2.10 17.05 -5.27
N LYS A 80 -2.72 18.24 -5.30
CA LYS A 80 -3.84 18.56 -4.40
C LYS A 80 -5.02 17.61 -4.62
N ASP A 81 -5.29 17.24 -5.86
CA ASP A 81 -6.41 16.37 -6.20
C ASP A 81 -6.21 14.96 -5.63
N GLU A 82 -4.97 14.44 -5.68
CA GLU A 82 -4.61 13.15 -5.07
C GLU A 82 -4.74 13.20 -3.54
N MET A 83 -4.30 14.29 -2.91
CA MET A 83 -4.45 14.50 -1.48
C MET A 83 -5.94 14.56 -1.05
N PHE A 84 -6.78 15.26 -1.82
CA PHE A 84 -8.22 15.34 -1.53
C PHE A 84 -8.96 14.02 -1.74
N LEU A 85 -8.50 13.17 -2.67
CA LEU A 85 -9.10 11.86 -2.90
C LEU A 85 -8.86 10.89 -1.74
N LEU A 86 -7.74 11.04 -1.03
CA LEU A 86 -7.27 10.12 0.02
C LEU A 86 -7.51 10.61 1.46
N LEU A 87 -8.08 11.80 1.64
CA LEU A 87 -8.38 12.42 2.94
C LEU A 87 -9.89 12.59 3.17
N LYS A 88 -10.74 11.76 2.55
CA LYS A 88 -12.17 12.05 2.44
C LYS A 88 -13.04 11.21 3.38
#